data_AF-A0A915XIZ4-F1
#
_entry.id   AF-A0A915XIZ4-F1
#
_cell.length_a   1.000
_cell.length_b   1.000
_cell.length_c   1.000
_cell.angle_alpha   90.00
_cell.angle_beta   90.00
_cell.angle_gamma   90.00
#
_symmetry.space_group_name_H-M   'P 1'
#
loop_
_entity.id
_entity.type
_entity.pdbx_description
1 polymer ?
#
loop_
_entity_poly.entity_id
_entity_poly.type
_entity_poly.pdbx_seq_one_letter_code
_entity_poly.pdbx_strand_id
1 'polypeptide(L)'
;MAHTETRKAPINIRALDAQRNLIDRAAAILNKNRSEFMLEAACREAENVLLDQRLFLLTEKDFKAFEVALSNPVAENGVMMDLLASKSPWEK
;
A
#
# COMPACT_ATOMS: atom_id res chain seq x y z
N MET A 1 5.67 -0.43 -12.25
CA MET A 1 7.11 -0.21 -11.95
C MET A 1 7.77 -1.59 -11.91
N ALA A 2 8.85 -1.81 -12.65
CA ALA A 2 9.56 -3.09 -12.60
C ALA A 2 10.34 -3.16 -11.29
N HIS A 3 9.96 -4.07 -10.40
CA HIS A 3 10.71 -4.32 -9.17
C HIS A 3 12.00 -5.06 -9.55
N THR A 4 13.13 -4.35 -9.53
CA THR A 4 14.49 -4.91 -9.76
C THR A 4 15.04 -5.62 -8.51
N GLU A 5 14.22 -5.84 -7.49
CA GLU A 5 14.63 -6.52 -6.27
C GLU A 5 14.53 -8.04 -6.41
N THR A 6 15.55 -8.75 -5.91
CA THR A 6 15.55 -10.20 -5.86
C THR A 6 14.51 -10.71 -4.86
N ARG A 7 13.70 -11.70 -5.24
CA ARG A 7 12.73 -12.34 -4.35
C ARG A 7 13.48 -13.09 -3.23
N LYS A 8 13.53 -12.50 -2.03
CA LYS A 8 14.34 -12.99 -0.89
C LYS A 8 13.59 -13.92 0.06
N ALA A 9 12.27 -13.77 0.22
CA ALA A 9 11.50 -14.48 1.24
C ALA A 9 10.34 -15.30 0.62
N PRO A 10 10.25 -16.62 0.88
CA PRO A 10 9.13 -17.44 0.42
C PRO A 10 7.88 -17.21 1.27
N ILE A 11 6.71 -17.15 0.62
CA ILE A 11 5.39 -17.15 1.29
C ILE A 11 4.78 -18.54 1.10
N ASN A 12 4.69 -19.31 2.18
CA ASN A 12 4.14 -20.68 2.16
C ASN A 12 2.69 -20.66 2.65
N ILE A 13 1.75 -21.09 1.80
CA ILE A 13 0.31 -21.13 2.10
C ILE A 13 -0.24 -22.52 1.79
N ARG A 14 -1.09 -23.03 2.68
CA ARG A 14 -1.87 -24.26 2.44
C ARG A 14 -3.26 -23.87 1.97
N ALA A 15 -3.76 -24.56 0.94
CA ALA A 15 -5.09 -24.35 0.38
C ALA A 15 -5.78 -25.70 0.16
N LEU A 16 -7.11 -25.69 0.21
CA LEU A 16 -7.92 -26.82 -0.21
C LEU A 16 -7.82 -27.01 -1.73
N ASP A 17 -8.06 -28.22 -2.23
CA ASP A 17 -8.03 -28.50 -3.68
C ASP A 17 -9.01 -27.60 -4.46
N ALA A 18 -10.20 -27.35 -3.90
CA ALA A 18 -11.18 -26.46 -4.50
C ALA A 18 -10.67 -25.01 -4.62
N GLN A 19 -9.98 -24.50 -3.60
CA GLN A 19 -9.40 -23.15 -3.62
C GLN A 19 -8.25 -23.07 -4.62
N ARG A 20 -7.39 -24.10 -4.65
CA ARG A 20 -6.29 -24.19 -5.62
C ARG A 20 -6.82 -24.17 -7.06
N ASN A 21 -7.82 -24.99 -7.37
CA ASN A 21 -8.41 -25.07 -8.71
C ASN A 21 -9.06 -23.74 -9.13
N LEU A 22 -9.72 -23.05 -8.20
CA LEU A 22 -10.30 -21.73 -8.44
C LEU A 22 -9.21 -20.71 -8.80
N ILE A 23 -8.11 -20.68 -8.04
CA ILE A 23 -6.98 -19.77 -8.27
C ILE A 23 -6.28 -20.10 -9.60
N ASP A 24 -6.00 -21.37 -9.87
CA ASP A 24 -5.34 -21.82 -11.10
C ASP A 24 -6.16 -21.40 -12.34
N ARG A 25 -7.51 -21.51 -12.28
CA ARG A 25 -8.39 -21.05 -13.36
C ARG A 25 -8.35 -19.53 -13.55
N ALA A 26 -8.35 -18.76 -12.45
CA ALA A 26 -8.28 -17.30 -12.53
C ALA A 26 -6.93 -16.82 -13.10
N ALA A 27 -5.83 -17.43 -12.67
CA ALA A 27 -4.49 -17.16 -13.18
C ALA A 27 -4.38 -17.45 -14.68
N ALA A 28 -4.96 -18.58 -15.13
CA ALA A 28 -4.98 -18.96 -16.54
C ALA A 28 -5.71 -17.94 -17.44
N ILE A 29 -6.85 -17.40 -17.00
CA ILE A 29 -7.60 -16.37 -17.75
C ILE A 29 -6.76 -15.11 -17.97
N LEU A 30 -5.91 -14.77 -16.99
CA LEU A 30 -5.03 -13.60 -17.04
C LEU A 30 -3.65 -13.88 -17.67
N ASN A 31 -3.41 -15.11 -18.17
CA ASN A 31 -2.11 -15.57 -18.67
C ASN A 31 -0.97 -15.39 -17.66
N LYS A 32 -1.25 -15.61 -16.36
CA LYS A 32 -0.25 -15.54 -15.27
C LYS A 32 -0.02 -16.90 -14.66
N ASN A 33 1.16 -17.10 -14.06
CA ASN A 33 1.35 -18.26 -13.21
C ASN A 33 0.63 -18.07 -11.86
N ARG A 34 0.33 -19.18 -11.17
CA ARG A 34 -0.39 -19.15 -9.89
C ARG A 34 0.28 -18.23 -8.87
N SER A 35 1.60 -18.32 -8.72
CA SER A 35 2.33 -17.56 -7.70
C SER A 35 2.29 -16.06 -7.95
N GLU A 36 2.41 -15.64 -9.21
CA GLU A 36 2.25 -14.24 -9.63
C GLU A 36 0.85 -13.73 -9.34
N PHE A 37 -0.18 -14.49 -9.77
CA PHE A 37 -1.56 -14.12 -9.50
C PHE A 37 -1.84 -13.98 -8.00
N MET A 38 -1.39 -14.94 -7.19
CA MET A 38 -1.60 -14.91 -5.74
C MET A 38 -0.87 -13.73 -5.09
N LEU A 39 0.38 -13.47 -5.49
CA LEU A 39 1.16 -12.37 -4.92
C LEU A 39 0.53 -11.01 -5.27
N GLU A 40 0.19 -10.80 -6.53
CA GLU A 40 -0.46 -9.56 -6.96
C GLU A 40 -1.80 -9.35 -6.29
N ALA A 41 -2.63 -10.39 -6.21
CA ALA A 41 -3.93 -10.31 -5.56
C ALA A 41 -3.80 -9.98 -4.06
N ALA A 42 -2.84 -10.62 -3.37
CA ALA A 42 -2.55 -10.36 -1.97
C ALA A 42 -2.01 -8.95 -1.74
N CYS A 43 -1.11 -8.46 -2.59
CA CYS A 43 -0.60 -7.09 -2.51
C CYS A 43 -1.71 -6.07 -2.73
N ARG A 44 -2.54 -6.25 -3.77
CA ARG A 44 -3.67 -5.35 -4.03
C ARG A 44 -4.63 -5.30 -2.84
N GLU A 45 -4.96 -6.44 -2.25
CA GLU A 45 -5.84 -6.46 -1.09
C GLU A 45 -5.20 -5.83 0.14
N ALA A 46 -3.90 -6.06 0.37
CA ALA A 46 -3.18 -5.40 1.45
C ALA A 46 -3.15 -3.88 1.27
N GLU A 47 -2.92 -3.39 0.04
CA GLU A 47 -2.99 -1.97 -0.29
C GLU A 47 -4.38 -1.39 -0.01
N ASN A 48 -5.45 -2.06 -0.44
CA ASN A 48 -6.82 -1.63 -0.17
C ASN A 48 -7.10 -1.53 1.33
N VAL A 49 -6.70 -2.54 2.11
CA VAL A 49 -6.87 -2.55 3.57
C VAL A 49 -6.11 -1.39 4.22
N LEU A 50 -4.90 -1.07 3.75
CA LEU A 50 -4.14 0.07 4.25
C LEU A 50 -4.74 1.41 3.85
N LEU A 51 -5.28 1.53 2.63
CA LEU A 51 -5.97 2.73 2.16
C LEU A 51 -7.28 2.97 2.92
N ASP A 52 -7.98 1.90 3.28
CA ASP A 52 -9.21 1.95 4.06
C ASP A 52 -8.95 2.10 5.57
N GLN A 53 -7.69 2.12 6.02
CA GLN A 53 -7.34 2.28 7.42
C GLN A 53 -7.66 3.69 7.91
N ARG A 54 -8.74 3.79 8.71
CA ARG A 54 -9.21 5.06 9.30
C ARG A 54 -8.83 5.27 10.76
N LEU A 55 -8.39 4.22 11.44
CA LEU A 55 -8.01 4.25 12.85
C LEU A 55 -6.51 3.99 12.99
N PHE A 56 -5.81 4.93 13.61
CA PHE A 56 -4.40 4.82 13.95
C PHE A 56 -4.28 4.72 15.47
N LEU A 57 -3.89 3.56 15.95
CA LEU A 57 -3.59 3.35 17.37
C LEU A 57 -2.17 3.83 17.64
N LEU A 58 -2.04 4.80 18.54
CA LEU A 58 -0.76 5.39 18.93
C LEU A 58 -0.44 5.00 20.37
N THR A 59 0.85 4.84 20.67
CA THR A 59 1.30 4.78 22.06
C THR A 59 1.15 6.15 22.70
N GLU A 60 1.14 6.25 24.03
CA GLU A 60 1.07 7.56 24.72
C GLU A 60 2.19 8.51 24.27
N LYS A 61 3.39 7.97 24.00
CA LYS A 61 4.53 8.74 23.53
C LYS A 61 4.26 9.32 22.13
N ASP A 62 3.76 8.50 21.22
CA ASP A 62 3.49 8.93 19.84
C ASP A 62 2.30 9.89 19.79
N PHE A 63 1.30 9.69 20.64
CA PHE A 63 0.16 10.60 20.77
C PHE A 63 0.60 11.97 21.29
N LYS A 64 1.45 12.03 22.32
CA LYS A 64 2.02 13.31 22.80
C LYS A 64 2.84 14.02 21.72
N ALA A 65 3.65 13.28 20.96
CA ALA A 65 4.40 13.85 19.84
C ALA A 65 3.47 14.42 18.76
N PHE A 66 2.37 13.73 18.47
CA PHE A 66 1.32 14.19 17.56
C PHE A 66 0.63 15.47 18.06
N GLU A 67 0.27 15.55 19.34
CA GLU A 67 -0.31 16.76 19.93
C GLU A 67 0.63 17.96 19.85
N VAL A 68 1.92 17.76 20.16
CA VAL A 68 2.93 18.81 20.01
C VAL A 68 3.03 19.28 18.56
N ALA A 69 3.06 18.35 17.60
CA ALA A 69 3.10 18.68 16.18
C ALA A 69 1.85 19.46 15.72
N LEU A 70 0.66 19.13 16.23
CA LEU A 70 -0.59 19.85 15.93
C LEU A 70 -0.62 21.28 16.51
N SER A 71 -0.04 21.46 17.70
CA SER A 71 0.00 22.76 18.37
C SER A 71 1.04 23.73 17.79
N ASN A 72 2.02 23.21 17.05
CA ASN A 72 3.07 24.01 16.45
C ASN A 72 2.58 24.68 15.16
N PRO A 73 2.70 26.01 15.02
CA PRO A 73 2.39 26.68 13.75
C PRO A 73 3.33 26.15 12.66
N VAL A 74 2.77 25.98 11.46
CA VAL A 74 3.56 25.56 10.29
C VAL A 74 4.61 26.63 10.03
N ALA A 75 5.89 26.28 10.20
CA ALA A 75 6.99 27.19 9.89
C ALA A 75 6.95 27.53 8.38
N GLU A 76 7.31 28.77 8.04
CA GLU A 76 7.43 29.17 6.64
C GLU A 76 8.43 28.26 5.93
N ASN A 77 7.90 27.38 5.08
CA ASN A 77 8.67 26.47 4.26
C ASN A 77 8.48 26.87 2.80
N GLY A 78 9.51 27.47 2.21
CA GLY A 78 9.48 27.94 0.81
C GLY A 78 9.06 26.84 -0.17
N VAL A 79 9.51 25.60 0.05
CA VAL A 79 9.16 24.44 -0.80
C VAL A 79 7.67 24.09 -0.69
N MET A 80 7.08 24.22 0.50
CA MET A 80 5.64 23.98 0.69
C MET A 80 4.80 25.05 -0.02
N MET A 81 5.24 26.31 0.02
CA MET A 81 4.57 27.41 -0.68
C MET A 81 4.67 27.25 -2.21
N ASP A 82 5.84 26.87 -2.72
CA ASP A 82 6.04 26.56 -4.14
C ASP A 82 5.15 25.40 -4.61
N LEU A 83 5.00 24.35 -3.78
CA LEU A 83 4.12 23.22 -4.07
C LEU A 83 2.65 23.67 -4.11
N LEU A 84 2.19 24.45 -3.14
CA LEU A 84 0.81 24.96 -3.08
C LEU A 84 0.48 25.92 -4.23
N ALA A 85 1.48 26.65 -4.75
CA ALA A 85 1.33 27.52 -5.91
C ALA A 85 1.41 26.79 -7.25
N SER A 86 1.86 25.52 -7.26
CA SER A 86 1.98 24.73 -8.49
C SER A 86 0.61 24.31 -9.02
N LYS A 87 0.46 24.27 -10.35
CA LYS A 87 -0.78 23.77 -10.98
C LYS A 87 -0.97 22.30 -10.64
N SER A 88 -2.23 21.93 -10.37
CA SER A 88 -2.53 20.54 -10.09
C SER A 88 -2.30 19.68 -11.34
N PRO A 89 -1.76 18.45 -11.23
CA PRO A 89 -1.45 17.60 -12.38
C PRO A 89 -2.63 17.27 -13.31
N TRP A 90 -3.87 17.44 -12.83
CA TRP A 90 -5.11 17.17 -13.55
C TRP A 90 -5.76 18.42 -14.17
N GLU A 91 -5.18 19.61 -14.04
CA GLU A 91 -5.67 20.86 -14.66
C GLU A 91 -5.19 21.02 -16.12
N LYS A 92 -5.07 19.91 -16.85
CA LYS A 92 -4.76 19.88 -18.28
C LYS A 92 -5.98 19.50 -19.10
#